data_AF-A0AAE0N000-F1
#
_entry.id   AF-A0AAE0N000-F1
#
_cell.length_a   1.000
_cell.length_b   1.000
_cell.length_c   1.000
_cell.angle_alpha   90.00
_cell.angle_beta   90.00
_cell.angle_gamma   90.00
#
_symmetry.space_group_name_H-M   'P 1'
#
loop_
_entity.id
_entity.type
_entity.pdbx_description
1 polymer ?
#
loop_
_entity_poly.entity_id
_entity_poly.type
_entity_poly.pdbx_seq_one_letter_code
_entity_poly.pdbx_strand_id
1 'polypeptide(L)'
;MSLGSVFPSLSGTEFDAITLKNTTMTWLGRDVSALKKAGLWFETDVEFRGILKPIHDTLRDVFSQDKPGLHLSAHLGIQQDWTDELIATGFTFKGSIDGINRGFGEFLMFRNAGVMLNVVPGKGGDLDTLWGFFGTLHLAIPNSVVPLVLNYTLEPKTDTLDIAMTFGEGEGWQSVFGVSGLDVSFLY
;
A
#
# COMPACT_ATOMS: atom_id res chain seq x y z
N MET A 1 17.93 12.57 5.69
CA MET A 1 16.84 13.34 6.32
C MET A 1 15.92 12.35 7.01
N SER A 2 15.35 12.67 8.17
CA SER A 2 14.42 11.79 8.88
C SER A 2 12.97 12.25 8.72
N LEU A 3 12.00 11.38 9.01
CA LEU A 3 10.60 11.78 9.01
C LEU A 3 10.30 12.83 10.10
N GLY A 4 10.93 12.73 11.28
CA GLY A 4 10.79 13.74 12.35
C GLY A 4 11.39 15.10 12.01
N SER A 5 12.38 15.16 11.10
CA SER A 5 12.88 16.44 10.58
C SER A 5 11.93 17.15 9.61
N VAL A 6 10.97 16.42 9.02
CA VAL A 6 9.92 16.98 8.14
C VAL A 6 8.65 17.29 8.92
N PHE A 7 8.30 16.43 9.88
CA PHE A 7 7.17 16.59 10.78
C PHE A 7 7.71 16.70 12.21
N PRO A 8 7.96 17.93 12.72
CA PRO A 8 8.55 18.14 14.04
C PRO A 8 7.81 17.43 15.17
N SER A 9 6.49 17.24 15.05
CA SER A 9 5.67 16.48 16.00
C SER A 9 6.10 15.02 16.16
N LEU A 10 6.88 14.47 15.23
CA LEU A 10 7.42 13.11 15.27
C LEU A 10 8.88 13.07 15.72
N SER A 11 9.53 14.22 15.95
CA SER A 11 10.92 14.30 16.38
C SER A 11 11.13 13.57 17.71
N GLY A 12 12.14 12.70 17.78
CA GLY A 12 12.41 11.89 18.98
C GLY A 12 11.46 10.72 19.22
N THR A 13 10.44 10.52 18.37
CA THR A 13 9.62 9.29 18.36
C THR A 13 10.31 8.19 17.55
N GLU A 14 9.78 6.97 17.58
CA GLU A 14 10.27 5.86 16.76
C GLU A 14 10.18 6.13 15.24
N PHE A 15 9.26 7.01 14.81
CA PHE A 15 9.13 7.44 13.42
C PHE A 15 10.31 8.30 12.95
N ASP A 16 11.02 8.96 13.86
CA ASP A 16 12.21 9.76 13.53
C ASP A 16 13.38 8.89 13.04
N ALA A 17 13.34 7.58 13.31
CA ALA A 17 14.31 6.63 12.75
C ALA A 17 14.05 6.34 11.25
N ILE A 18 12.89 6.70 10.69
CA ILE A 18 12.60 6.50 9.27
C ILE A 18 13.47 7.46 8.45
N THR A 19 14.36 6.88 7.66
CA THR A 19 15.24 7.63 6.75
C THR A 19 14.56 7.87 5.42
N LEU A 20 14.57 9.14 5.01
CA LEU A 20 14.01 9.64 3.76
C LEU A 20 15.10 9.91 2.72
N LYS A 21 14.86 9.50 1.48
CA LYS A 21 15.73 9.72 0.31
C LYS A 21 14.94 10.33 -0.84
N ASN A 22 15.63 11.05 -1.73
CA ASN A 22 15.02 11.65 -2.94
C ASN A 22 13.75 12.46 -2.63
N THR A 23 13.74 13.15 -1.50
CA THR A 23 12.55 13.82 -1.00
C THR A 23 12.26 15.10 -1.78
N THR A 24 11.02 15.26 -2.20
CA THR A 24 10.53 16.44 -2.91
C THR A 24 9.22 16.91 -2.31
N MET A 25 9.03 18.23 -2.35
CA MET A 25 7.81 18.87 -1.91
C MET A 25 7.29 19.71 -3.07
N THR A 26 6.09 19.38 -3.56
CA THR A 26 5.54 19.95 -4.79
C THR A 26 4.19 20.58 -4.50
N TRP A 27 4.04 21.87 -4.80
CA TRP A 27 2.73 22.52 -4.81
C TRP A 27 2.06 22.37 -6.18
N LEU A 28 0.84 21.86 -6.19
CA LEU A 28 0.00 21.75 -7.38
C LEU A 28 -1.11 22.80 -7.32
N GLY A 29 -1.07 23.78 -8.23
CA GLY A 29 -2.10 24.82 -8.31
C GLY A 29 -3.44 24.35 -8.90
N ARG A 30 -3.53 23.10 -9.35
CA ARG A 30 -4.75 22.48 -9.89
C ARG A 30 -4.65 20.96 -9.77
N ASP A 31 -5.79 20.29 -9.88
CA ASP A 31 -5.85 18.83 -10.02
C ASP A 31 -5.09 18.38 -11.26
N VAL A 32 -4.20 17.40 -11.08
CA VAL A 32 -3.42 16.76 -12.16
C VAL A 32 -4.07 15.45 -12.59
N SER A 33 -4.72 14.73 -11.66
CA SER A 33 -5.51 13.54 -11.95
C SER A 33 -6.58 13.29 -10.87
N ALA A 34 -7.37 12.23 -11.02
CA ALA A 34 -8.29 11.77 -9.98
C ALA A 34 -7.58 11.42 -8.66
N LEU A 35 -6.32 10.96 -8.74
CA LEU A 35 -5.51 10.54 -7.59
C LEU A 35 -4.51 11.61 -7.14
N LYS A 36 -4.27 12.65 -7.96
CA LYS A 36 -3.30 13.72 -7.67
C LYS A 36 -3.96 15.09 -7.76
N LYS A 37 -4.48 15.55 -6.62
CA LYS A 37 -5.26 16.77 -6.42
C LYS A 37 -4.40 18.02 -6.24
N ALA A 38 -5.00 19.20 -6.41
CA ALA A 38 -4.37 20.47 -6.05
C ALA A 38 -3.90 20.45 -4.58
N GLY A 39 -2.86 21.21 -4.25
CA GLY A 39 -2.30 21.32 -2.91
C GLY A 39 -0.85 20.87 -2.81
N LEU A 40 -0.37 20.71 -1.58
CA LEU A 40 1.01 20.37 -1.27
C LEU A 40 1.20 18.86 -1.26
N TRP A 41 2.19 18.39 -2.00
CA TRP A 41 2.56 16.99 -2.11
C TRP A 41 3.95 16.78 -1.55
N PHE A 42 4.12 15.69 -0.82
CA PHE A 42 5.38 15.25 -0.27
C PHE A 42 5.70 13.87 -0.87
N GLU A 43 6.81 13.78 -1.59
CA GLU A 43 7.23 12.53 -2.23
C GLU A 43 8.63 12.16 -1.77
N THR A 44 8.86 10.88 -1.47
CA THR A 44 10.15 10.44 -0.93
C THR A 44 10.31 8.94 -1.08
N ASP A 45 11.55 8.48 -1.20
CA ASP A 45 11.87 7.06 -1.08
C ASP A 45 12.17 6.72 0.38
N VAL A 46 11.65 5.59 0.84
CA VAL A 46 11.86 5.08 2.20
C VAL A 46 12.47 3.68 2.16
N GLU A 47 13.43 3.47 3.06
CA GLU A 47 13.97 2.15 3.35
C GLU A 47 13.19 1.49 4.48
N PHE A 48 12.78 0.24 4.28
CA PHE A 48 12.06 -0.53 5.29
C PHE A 48 13.00 -1.05 6.39
N ARG A 49 13.32 -0.20 7.36
CA ARG A 49 14.15 -0.52 8.54
C ARG A 49 13.44 -0.09 9.83
N GLY A 50 13.97 -0.54 10.97
CA GLY A 50 13.43 -0.17 12.29
C GLY A 50 11.97 -0.61 12.42
N ILE A 51 11.08 0.35 12.69
CA ILE A 51 9.63 0.11 12.81
C ILE A 51 8.99 -0.44 11.52
N LEU A 52 9.64 -0.23 10.37
CA LEU A 52 9.18 -0.72 9.07
C LEU A 52 9.77 -2.10 8.71
N LYS A 53 10.59 -2.69 9.59
CA LYS A 53 11.19 -4.02 9.36
C LYS A 53 10.16 -5.12 9.09
N PRO A 54 8.98 -5.18 9.74
CA PRO A 54 7.98 -6.21 9.42
C PRO A 54 7.51 -6.17 7.96
N ILE A 55 7.43 -4.97 7.38
CA ILE A 55 7.09 -4.79 5.95
C ILE A 55 8.24 -5.35 5.08
N HIS A 56 9.50 -5.03 5.41
CA HIS A 56 10.67 -5.58 4.73
C HIS A 56 10.67 -7.12 4.75
N ASP A 57 10.49 -7.71 5.94
CA ASP A 57 10.53 -9.16 6.10
C ASP A 57 9.43 -9.83 5.27
N THR A 58 8.22 -9.27 5.25
CA THR A 58 7.14 -9.80 4.42
C THR A 58 7.43 -9.67 2.92
N LEU A 59 8.00 -8.54 2.48
CA LEU A 59 8.42 -8.36 1.09
C LEU A 59 9.51 -9.35 0.66
N ARG A 60 10.46 -9.62 1.54
CA ARG A 60 11.49 -10.64 1.30
C ARG A 60 10.89 -12.04 1.28
N ASP A 61 10.13 -12.41 2.32
CA ASP A 61 9.76 -13.80 2.57
C ASP A 61 8.56 -14.24 1.72
N VAL A 62 7.55 -13.37 1.53
CA VAL A 62 6.35 -13.67 0.74
C VAL A 62 6.56 -13.32 -0.72
N PHE A 63 7.17 -12.17 -1.01
CA PHE A 63 7.26 -11.62 -2.36
C PHE A 63 8.65 -11.76 -3.00
N SER A 64 9.62 -12.38 -2.30
CA SER A 64 10.99 -12.59 -2.78
C SER A 64 11.69 -11.30 -3.24
N GLN A 65 11.45 -10.20 -2.51
CA GLN A 65 12.08 -8.90 -2.77
C GLN A 65 13.24 -8.67 -1.79
N ASP A 66 14.49 -8.69 -2.30
CA ASP A 66 15.69 -8.61 -1.46
C ASP A 66 16.04 -7.18 -1.02
N LYS A 67 15.65 -6.17 -1.80
CA LYS A 67 15.90 -4.75 -1.51
C LYS A 67 14.68 -3.90 -1.90
N PRO A 68 13.54 -4.09 -1.24
CA PRO A 68 12.38 -3.30 -1.56
C PRO A 68 12.63 -1.83 -1.16
N GLY A 69 12.59 -0.94 -2.15
CA GLY A 69 12.49 0.50 -1.93
C GLY A 69 11.05 0.92 -2.16
N LEU A 70 10.50 1.75 -1.28
CA LEU A 70 9.15 2.28 -1.45
C LEU A 70 9.21 3.73 -1.82
N HIS A 71 8.70 4.05 -3.01
CA HIS A 71 8.39 5.42 -3.35
C HIS A 71 7.07 5.81 -2.67
N LEU A 72 7.13 6.79 -1.79
CA LEU A 72 6.02 7.35 -1.05
C LEU A 72 5.58 8.66 -1.69
N SER A 73 4.27 8.86 -1.74
CA SER A 73 3.63 10.12 -2.11
C SER A 73 2.49 10.40 -1.13
N ALA A 74 2.51 11.57 -0.50
CA ALA A 74 1.54 12.01 0.49
C ALA A 74 0.99 13.39 0.13
N HIS A 75 -0.33 13.55 0.19
CA HIS A 75 -1.00 14.84 0.02
C HIS A 75 -1.18 15.49 1.39
N LEU A 76 -0.57 16.66 1.60
CA LEU A 76 -0.60 17.39 2.87
C LEU A 76 -1.72 18.45 2.91
N GLY A 77 -2.51 18.55 1.83
CA GLY A 77 -3.68 19.43 1.75
C GLY A 77 -3.46 20.72 0.97
N ILE A 78 -4.53 21.52 0.90
CA ILE A 78 -4.60 22.80 0.15
C ILE A 78 -4.50 24.01 1.09
N GLN A 79 -4.86 23.83 2.37
CA GLN A 79 -4.81 24.86 3.40
C GLN A 79 -3.71 24.50 4.38
N GLN A 80 -2.52 25.05 4.17
CA GLN A 80 -1.49 25.09 5.19
C GLN A 80 -1.14 26.55 5.40
N ASP A 81 -1.40 27.06 6.60
CA ASP A 81 -0.85 28.34 7.01
C ASP A 81 0.66 28.15 7.20
N TRP A 82 1.47 28.92 6.46
CA TRP A 82 2.93 28.76 6.45
C TRP A 82 3.58 29.20 7.78
N THR A 83 2.79 29.76 8.69
CA THR A 83 3.22 30.13 10.05
C THR A 83 3.00 29.04 11.08
N ASP A 84 2.19 28.02 10.77
CA ASP A 84 1.85 26.95 11.71
C ASP A 84 2.74 25.72 11.52
N GLU A 85 3.08 25.04 12.62
CA GLU A 85 3.83 23.80 12.55
C GLU A 85 3.04 22.71 11.82
N LEU A 86 3.74 21.90 11.02
CA LEU A 86 3.21 20.68 10.41
C LEU A 86 2.85 19.67 11.52
N ILE A 87 1.57 19.60 11.89
CA ILE A 87 1.07 18.59 12.82
C ILE A 87 0.62 17.36 12.03
N ALA A 88 1.29 16.23 12.26
CA ALA A 88 0.83 14.95 11.73
C ALA A 88 -0.37 14.43 12.54
N THR A 89 -1.60 14.74 12.10
CA THR A 89 -2.83 14.17 12.70
C THR A 89 -3.16 12.77 12.19
N GLY A 90 -2.25 12.17 11.43
CA GLY A 90 -2.41 10.89 10.75
C GLY A 90 -2.08 11.01 9.27
N PHE A 91 -1.49 9.98 8.69
CA PHE A 91 -1.13 9.92 7.28
C PHE A 91 -1.19 8.49 6.77
N THR A 92 -1.60 8.34 5.51
CA THR A 92 -1.54 7.07 4.79
C THR A 92 -0.43 7.14 3.77
N PHE A 93 0.51 6.21 3.88
CA PHE A 93 1.52 5.93 2.89
C PHE A 93 1.05 4.77 2.02
N LYS A 94 1.04 4.99 0.71
CA LYS A 94 0.69 3.97 -0.28
C LYS A 94 1.71 4.00 -1.41
N GLY A 95 2.26 2.85 -1.76
CA GLY A 95 3.15 2.73 -2.91
C GLY A 95 3.05 1.35 -3.54
N SER A 96 3.37 1.23 -4.82
CA SER A 96 3.41 -0.03 -5.55
C SER A 96 4.85 -0.53 -5.69
N ILE A 97 5.01 -1.84 -5.69
CA ILE A 97 6.26 -2.53 -5.97
C ILE A 97 6.09 -3.25 -7.29
N ASP A 98 6.94 -2.87 -8.24
CA ASP A 98 6.94 -3.46 -9.57
C ASP A 98 7.65 -4.83 -9.58
N GLY A 99 7.37 -5.63 -10.61
CA GLY A 99 8.09 -6.89 -10.85
C GLY A 99 7.69 -8.07 -9.96
N ILE A 100 6.58 -7.94 -9.22
CA ILE A 100 6.03 -9.04 -8.42
C ILE A 100 5.37 -10.05 -9.37
N ASN A 101 5.95 -11.23 -9.49
CA ASN A 101 5.32 -12.36 -10.16
C ASN A 101 5.65 -13.64 -9.38
N ARG A 102 4.94 -13.84 -8.27
CA ARG A 102 5.29 -14.88 -7.28
C ARG A 102 4.15 -15.85 -7.08
N GLY A 103 4.43 -17.12 -7.32
CA GLY A 103 3.54 -18.23 -7.02
C GLY A 103 3.59 -18.62 -5.55
N PHE A 104 2.43 -18.93 -4.97
CA PHE A 104 2.27 -19.59 -3.69
C PHE A 104 1.49 -20.89 -3.91
N GLY A 105 2.20 -22.02 -3.85
CA GLY A 105 1.67 -23.29 -4.32
C GLY A 105 1.43 -23.29 -5.84
N GLU A 106 0.53 -24.17 -6.31
CA GLU A 106 0.21 -24.33 -7.73
C GLU A 106 -0.98 -23.46 -8.19
N PHE A 107 -1.71 -22.87 -7.24
CA PHE A 107 -3.00 -22.24 -7.52
C PHE A 107 -3.02 -20.73 -7.34
N LEU A 108 -2.04 -20.11 -6.69
CA LEU A 108 -2.09 -18.68 -6.40
C LEU A 108 -0.84 -18.00 -6.92
N MET A 109 -1.00 -16.93 -7.71
CA MET A 109 0.10 -16.17 -8.29
C MET A 109 -0.12 -14.67 -8.11
N PHE A 110 0.67 -14.05 -7.23
CA PHE A 110 0.68 -12.60 -7.06
C PHE A 110 1.31 -11.93 -8.29
N ARG A 111 0.65 -10.89 -8.82
CA ARG A 111 1.02 -10.22 -10.09
C ARG A 111 1.47 -8.77 -9.90
N ASN A 112 1.05 -8.16 -8.81
CA ASN A 112 1.59 -6.92 -8.30
C ASN A 112 1.43 -6.94 -6.77
N ALA A 113 2.21 -6.10 -6.09
CA ALA A 113 2.01 -5.84 -4.68
C ALA A 113 2.25 -4.36 -4.42
N GLY A 114 1.30 -3.71 -3.78
CA GLY A 114 1.48 -2.42 -3.14
C GLY A 114 1.53 -2.57 -1.63
N VAL A 115 2.18 -1.61 -1.00
CA VAL A 115 2.30 -1.47 0.45
C VAL A 115 1.43 -0.32 0.89
N MET A 116 0.70 -0.52 1.98
CA MET A 116 -0.02 0.53 2.68
C MET A 116 0.47 0.59 4.12
N LEU A 117 0.72 1.79 4.61
CA LEU A 117 1.08 2.10 5.99
C LEU A 117 0.22 3.29 6.42
N ASN A 118 -0.72 3.03 7.31
CA ASN A 118 -1.58 4.01 7.93
C ASN A 118 -1.03 4.33 9.32
N VAL A 119 -0.73 5.60 9.56
CA VAL A 119 -0.47 6.12 10.90
C VAL A 119 -1.69 6.94 11.27
N VAL A 120 -2.36 6.55 12.36
CA VAL A 120 -3.63 7.14 12.79
C VAL A 120 -3.52 7.55 14.26
N PRO A 121 -4.33 8.52 14.72
CA PRO A 121 -4.44 8.81 16.14
C PRO A 121 -4.94 7.57 16.88
N GLY A 122 -4.11 7.06 17.78
CA GLY A 122 -4.42 6.02 18.73
C GLY A 122 -5.16 6.55 19.95
N LYS A 123 -5.48 5.64 20.89
CA LYS A 123 -6.15 6.02 22.12
C LYS A 123 -5.21 6.83 23.02
N GLY A 124 -5.61 8.04 23.40
CA GLY A 124 -4.85 8.89 24.32
C GLY A 124 -3.94 9.93 23.65
N GLY A 125 -3.98 10.05 22.32
CA GLY A 125 -3.19 11.03 21.57
C GLY A 125 -1.87 10.49 21.01
N ASP A 126 -1.50 9.25 21.35
CA ASP A 126 -0.41 8.52 20.71
C ASP A 126 -0.77 8.17 19.25
N LEU A 127 0.23 7.84 18.43
CA LEU A 127 0.01 7.42 17.04
C LEU A 127 0.06 5.89 16.95
N ASP A 128 -1.00 5.30 16.40
CA ASP A 128 -1.06 3.88 16.08
C ASP A 128 -0.67 3.64 14.63
N THR A 129 -0.01 2.50 14.39
CA THR A 129 0.43 2.10 13.05
C THR A 129 -0.31 0.85 12.59
N LEU A 130 -0.97 0.94 11.44
CA LEU A 130 -1.57 -0.19 10.73
C LEU A 130 -0.89 -0.31 9.37
N TRP A 131 -0.47 -1.50 8.98
CA TRP A 131 0.13 -1.72 7.67
C TRP A 131 -0.47 -2.94 6.99
N GLY A 132 -0.32 -3.02 5.68
CA GLY A 132 -0.78 -4.15 4.88
C GLY A 132 -0.26 -4.09 3.46
N PHE A 133 -0.55 -5.13 2.70
CA PHE A 133 -0.33 -5.16 1.25
C PHE A 133 -1.65 -5.19 0.51
N PHE A 134 -1.64 -4.72 -0.72
CA PHE A 134 -2.77 -4.84 -1.63
C PHE A 134 -2.26 -5.12 -3.03
N GLY A 135 -3.10 -5.61 -3.91
CA GLY A 135 -2.69 -5.81 -5.30
C GLY A 135 -3.63 -6.72 -6.06
N THR A 136 -3.10 -7.32 -7.11
CA THR A 136 -3.79 -8.33 -7.91
C THR A 136 -3.08 -9.67 -7.84
N LEU A 137 -3.88 -10.73 -7.81
CA LEU A 137 -3.41 -12.09 -7.91
C LEU A 137 -4.24 -12.87 -8.92
N HIS A 138 -3.64 -13.93 -9.43
CA HIS A 138 -4.27 -14.92 -10.28
C HIS A 138 -4.53 -16.17 -9.44
N LEU A 139 -5.77 -16.61 -9.39
CA LEU A 139 -6.19 -17.87 -8.78
C LEU A 139 -6.44 -18.88 -9.90
N ALA A 140 -5.61 -19.92 -9.98
CA ALA A 140 -5.83 -21.05 -10.87
C ALA A 140 -7.03 -21.85 -10.37
N ILE A 141 -7.97 -22.10 -11.27
CA ILE A 141 -9.18 -22.85 -10.99
C ILE A 141 -9.06 -24.19 -11.75
N PRO A 142 -9.25 -25.33 -11.06
CA PRO A 142 -9.21 -26.63 -11.73
C PRO A 142 -10.13 -26.65 -12.95
N ASN A 143 -9.64 -27.19 -14.06
CA ASN A 143 -10.35 -27.27 -15.35
C ASN A 143 -10.63 -25.92 -16.04
N SER A 144 -10.15 -24.80 -15.51
CA SER A 144 -10.17 -23.52 -16.22
C SER A 144 -8.91 -23.35 -17.07
N VAL A 145 -9.06 -22.83 -18.28
CA VAL A 145 -7.93 -22.47 -19.17
C VAL A 145 -7.39 -21.06 -18.91
N VAL A 146 -8.13 -20.25 -18.15
CA VAL A 146 -7.73 -18.90 -17.72
C VAL A 146 -7.78 -18.79 -16.19
N PRO A 147 -6.78 -18.16 -15.55
CA PRO A 147 -6.84 -17.92 -14.12
C PRO A 147 -7.90 -16.87 -13.79
N LEU A 148 -8.50 -16.97 -12.61
CA LEU A 148 -9.36 -15.95 -12.07
C LEU A 148 -8.52 -14.78 -11.53
N VAL A 149 -8.75 -13.57 -12.03
CA VAL A 149 -8.07 -12.36 -11.57
C VAL A 149 -8.81 -11.79 -10.38
N LEU A 150 -8.10 -11.57 -9.27
CA LEU A 150 -8.66 -11.05 -8.02
C LEU A 150 -7.82 -9.89 -7.53
N ASN A 151 -8.49 -8.89 -6.96
CA ASN A 151 -7.84 -7.95 -6.06
C ASN A 151 -7.64 -8.64 -4.70
N TYR A 152 -6.56 -8.31 -4.01
CA TYR A 152 -6.31 -8.80 -2.67
C TYR A 152 -5.90 -7.69 -1.71
N THR A 153 -6.13 -7.93 -0.43
CA THR A 153 -5.47 -7.26 0.68
C THR A 153 -4.82 -8.31 1.59
N LEU A 154 -3.64 -8.00 2.12
CA LEU A 154 -2.95 -8.77 3.15
C LEU A 154 -2.77 -7.89 4.37
N GLU A 155 -3.25 -8.34 5.51
CA GLU A 155 -3.15 -7.61 6.77
C GLU A 155 -2.47 -8.49 7.83
N PRO A 156 -1.54 -7.93 8.63
CA PRO A 156 -0.92 -8.63 9.73
C PRO A 156 -1.90 -8.86 10.88
N LYS A 157 -1.89 -10.08 11.40
CA LYS A 157 -2.35 -10.45 12.74
C LYS A 157 -1.15 -10.86 13.59
N THR A 158 -1.40 -11.13 14.88
CA THR A 158 -0.34 -11.45 15.86
C THR A 158 0.68 -12.46 15.33
N ASP A 159 0.23 -13.54 14.66
CA ASP A 159 1.10 -14.62 14.18
C ASP A 159 0.86 -15.01 12.70
N THR A 160 -0.06 -14.33 12.00
CA THR A 160 -0.48 -14.70 10.64
C THR A 160 -0.64 -13.48 9.74
N LEU A 161 -0.69 -13.70 8.43
CA LEU A 161 -1.18 -12.73 7.47
C LEU A 161 -2.57 -13.19 7.02
N ASP A 162 -3.57 -12.35 7.21
CA ASP A 162 -4.90 -12.59 6.69
C ASP A 162 -4.97 -12.08 5.26
N ILE A 163 -5.42 -12.94 4.34
CA ILE A 163 -5.69 -12.56 2.95
C ILE A 163 -7.19 -12.41 2.74
N ALA A 164 -7.61 -11.24 2.27
CA ALA A 164 -8.93 -11.04 1.71
C ALA A 164 -8.81 -10.89 0.20
N MET A 165 -9.71 -11.51 -0.55
CA MET A 165 -9.72 -11.47 -2.00
C MET A 165 -11.10 -11.05 -2.49
N THR A 166 -11.13 -10.13 -3.45
CA THR A 166 -12.35 -9.63 -4.08
C THR A 166 -12.20 -9.60 -5.59
N PHE A 167 -13.31 -9.67 -6.31
CA PHE A 167 -13.30 -9.51 -7.76
C PHE A 167 -12.91 -8.07 -8.13
N GLY A 168 -12.27 -7.91 -9.29
CA GLY A 168 -12.05 -6.61 -9.91
C GLY A 168 -13.38 -5.92 -10.23
N GLU A 169 -13.47 -4.60 -10.04
CA GLU A 169 -14.64 -3.84 -10.47
C GLU A 169 -14.83 -3.98 -11.99
N GLY A 170 -16.04 -4.34 -12.42
CA GLY A 170 -16.42 -4.40 -13.83
C GLY A 170 -16.06 -5.67 -14.59
N GLU A 171 -15.37 -6.64 -13.98
CA GLU A 171 -15.06 -7.91 -14.64
C GLU A 171 -16.15 -8.96 -14.35
N GLY A 172 -16.88 -9.36 -15.39
CA GLY A 172 -17.74 -10.55 -15.34
C GLY A 172 -16.87 -11.81 -15.42
N TRP A 173 -17.14 -12.79 -14.58
CA TRP A 173 -16.39 -14.05 -14.59
C TRP A 173 -17.05 -15.01 -15.58
N GLN A 174 -16.39 -15.28 -16.71
CA GLN A 174 -16.89 -16.21 -17.72
C GLN A 174 -16.48 -17.65 -17.43
N SER A 175 -17.38 -18.59 -17.70
CA SER A 175 -17.15 -20.05 -17.54
C SER A 175 -16.54 -20.44 -16.19
N VAL A 176 -17.17 -19.92 -15.14
CA VAL A 176 -16.84 -20.07 -13.73
C VAL A 176 -16.63 -21.55 -13.36
N PHE A 177 -15.57 -21.84 -12.60
CA PHE A 177 -15.18 -23.20 -12.19
C PHE A 177 -14.90 -24.18 -13.34
N GLY A 178 -14.58 -23.68 -14.54
CA GLY A 178 -14.38 -24.52 -15.72
C GLY A 178 -15.69 -25.06 -16.30
N VAL A 179 -16.84 -24.55 -15.84
CA VAL A 179 -18.16 -24.90 -16.38
C VAL A 179 -18.47 -23.95 -17.54
N SER A 180 -18.37 -24.47 -18.76
CA SER A 180 -18.68 -23.70 -19.97
C SER A 180 -20.08 -23.09 -19.90
N GLY A 181 -20.18 -21.77 -20.07
CA GLY A 181 -21.44 -21.01 -20.10
C GLY A 181 -22.04 -20.66 -18.73
N LEU A 182 -21.35 -20.99 -17.62
CA LEU A 182 -21.69 -20.45 -16.30
C LEU A 182 -20.95 -19.12 -16.12
N ASP A 183 -21.65 -18.01 -16.33
CA ASP A 183 -21.06 -16.67 -16.21
C ASP A 183 -21.62 -15.95 -14.96
N VAL A 184 -20.74 -15.32 -14.17
CA VAL A 184 -21.12 -14.48 -13.03
C VAL A 184 -20.98 -13.02 -13.43
N SER A 185 -22.11 -12.32 -13.49
CA SER A 185 -22.20 -10.87 -13.67
C SER A 185 -22.69 -10.21 -12.39
N PHE A 186 -22.03 -9.13 -11.97
CA PHE A 186 -22.50 -8.32 -10.85
C PHE A 186 -23.51 -7.29 -11.38
N LEU A 187 -24.75 -7.35 -10.89
CA LEU A 187 -25.77 -6.32 -11.12
C LEU A 187 -25.54 -5.21 -10.09
N TYR A 188 -25.39 -3.97 -10.59
CA TYR A 188 -25.41 -2.76 -9.77
C TYR A 188 -26.84 -2.41 -9.35
#